data_AF-A0A1G7RBP3-F1
#
_entry.id   AF-A0A1G7RBP3-F1
#
_cell.length_a   1.000
_cell.length_b   1.000
_cell.length_c   1.000
_cell.angle_alpha   90.00
_cell.angle_beta   90.00
_cell.angle_gamma   90.00
#
_symmetry.space_group_name_H-M   'P 1'
#
loop_
_entity.id
_entity.type
_entity.pdbx_description
1 polymer ?
#
loop_
_entity_poly.entity_id
_entity_poly.type
_entity_poly.pdbx_seq_one_letter_code
_entity_poly.pdbx_strand_id
1 'polypeptide(L)'
;MALLNYNRSILTNEAYTSAIVLNDFEQLILQFGLFVPQSTNFIELLTTIGWTVTNVTPLEPDQPIIALTILQDGLVVASINQESIEDGSDTPLENLSTFQAVLTDVAAGHHVYQLFARNLQTSQGTITIIGPANISGKVIG
;
A
#
# COMPACT_ATOMS: atom_id res chain seq x y z
N MET A 1 15.43 -18.66 18.93
CA MET A 1 14.90 -17.92 17.77
C MET A 1 13.64 -17.22 18.23
N ALA A 2 13.69 -15.92 18.51
CA ALA A 2 12.51 -15.15 18.90
C ALA A 2 11.93 -14.55 17.63
N LEU A 3 10.74 -15.00 17.22
CA LEU A 3 9.98 -14.40 16.14
C LEU A 3 9.47 -13.04 16.64
N LEU A 4 10.22 -11.96 16.39
CA LEU A 4 9.74 -10.60 16.67
C LEU A 4 9.13 -10.01 15.39
N ASN A 5 8.00 -10.58 14.97
CA ASN A 5 7.12 -9.93 14.00
C ASN A 5 6.29 -8.92 14.78
N TYR A 6 6.62 -7.64 14.67
CA TYR A 6 5.71 -6.59 15.10
C TYR A 6 5.03 -6.05 13.85
N ASN A 7 3.70 -6.00 13.89
CA ASN A 7 2.89 -5.34 12.88
C ASN A 7 2.29 -4.10 13.56
N ARG A 8 2.47 -2.93 12.95
CA ARG A 8 1.71 -1.74 13.31
C ARG A 8 0.88 -1.36 12.11
N SER A 9 -0.44 -1.31 12.32
CA SER A 9 -1.39 -0.84 11.34
C SER A 9 -2.20 0.30 11.92
N ILE A 10 -2.55 1.27 11.07
CA ILE A 10 -3.60 2.26 11.38
C ILE A 10 -4.99 1.70 11.01
N LEU A 11 -5.05 0.69 10.13
CA LEU A 11 -6.28 0.08 9.62
C LEU A 11 -6.39 -1.40 10.03
N THR A 12 -7.61 -1.91 10.15
CA THR A 12 -7.79 -3.36 10.32
C THR A 12 -7.72 -4.07 8.96
N ASN A 13 -7.71 -5.40 8.97
CA ASN A 13 -7.85 -6.23 7.78
C ASN A 13 -9.31 -6.35 7.31
N GLU A 14 -10.24 -5.61 7.92
CA GLU A 14 -11.65 -5.58 7.57
C GLU A 14 -11.96 -4.26 6.84
N ALA A 15 -12.91 -4.28 5.92
CA ALA A 15 -13.39 -3.07 5.26
C ALA A 15 -14.28 -2.23 6.20
N TYR A 16 -14.29 -0.92 5.99
CA TYR A 16 -15.17 0.05 6.66
C TYR A 16 -15.01 0.20 8.18
N THR A 17 -13.92 -0.31 8.77
CA THR A 17 -13.69 -0.17 10.21
C THR A 17 -12.99 1.14 10.59
N SER A 18 -12.26 1.72 9.65
CA SER A 18 -11.55 2.98 9.80
C SER A 18 -11.28 3.57 8.41
N ALA A 19 -11.08 4.89 8.35
CA ALA A 19 -10.92 5.63 7.11
C ALA A 19 -9.67 6.50 7.18
N ILE A 20 -8.81 6.40 6.17
CA ILE A 20 -7.69 7.32 5.95
C ILE A 20 -7.97 8.09 4.67
N VAL A 21 -8.28 9.38 4.81
CA VAL A 21 -8.41 10.28 3.66
C VAL A 21 -7.01 10.61 3.15
N LEU A 22 -6.76 10.29 1.88
CA LEU A 22 -5.47 10.52 1.25
C LEU A 22 -5.34 11.95 0.74
N ASN A 23 -4.13 12.50 0.86
CA ASN A 23 -3.72 13.77 0.26
C ASN A 23 -2.50 13.54 -0.66
N ASP A 24 -1.84 14.61 -1.08
CA ASP A 24 -0.68 14.62 -1.99
C ASP A 24 0.65 14.21 -1.31
N PHE A 25 0.64 13.99 0.00
CA PHE A 25 1.79 13.54 0.79
C PHE A 25 1.71 12.04 1.12
N GLU A 26 2.87 11.39 1.21
CA GLU A 26 2.98 9.98 1.61
C GLU A 26 2.49 9.79 3.06
N GLN A 27 1.47 8.96 3.23
CA GLN A 27 0.92 8.59 4.54
C GLN A 27 1.25 7.13 4.85
N LEU A 28 1.84 6.88 6.02
CA LEU A 28 2.16 5.52 6.47
C LEU A 28 0.87 4.76 6.78
N ILE A 29 0.64 3.65 6.09
CA ILE A 29 -0.55 2.81 6.27
C ILE A 29 -0.25 1.63 7.18
N LEU A 30 0.82 0.90 6.88
CA LEU A 30 1.23 -0.34 7.54
C LEU A 30 2.75 -0.38 7.67
N GLN A 31 3.23 -1.02 8.75
CA GLN A 31 4.64 -1.39 8.86
C GLN A 31 4.81 -2.74 9.56
N PHE A 32 5.82 -3.49 9.13
CA PHE A 32 6.21 -4.73 9.78
C PHE A 32 7.72 -4.96 9.77
N GLY A 33 8.20 -5.74 10.73
CA GLY A 33 9.59 -6.24 10.75
C GLY A 33 9.70 -7.63 10.15
N LEU A 34 10.78 -7.87 9.40
CA LEU A 34 11.12 -9.19 8.84
C LEU A 34 12.60 -9.49 9.12
N PHE A 35 12.89 -10.72 9.53
CA PHE A 35 14.26 -11.19 9.72
C PHE A 35 14.73 -12.01 8.52
N VAL A 36 15.87 -11.63 7.94
CA VAL A 36 16.51 -12.28 6.81
C VAL A 36 17.71 -13.09 7.32
N PRO A 37 17.71 -14.43 7.20
CA PRO A 37 18.71 -15.27 7.85
C PRO A 37 20.05 -15.34 7.11
N GLN A 38 20.07 -15.08 5.80
CA GLN A 38 21.27 -15.15 4.96
C GLN A 38 21.17 -14.20 3.77
N SER A 39 22.31 -13.77 3.21
CA SER A 39 22.35 -12.75 2.16
C SER A 39 21.94 -13.24 0.77
N THR A 40 21.96 -14.55 0.51
CA THR A 40 21.40 -15.13 -0.71
C THR A 40 19.97 -15.56 -0.42
N ASN A 41 19.02 -14.74 -0.85
CA ASN A 41 17.62 -14.95 -0.57
C ASN A 41 16.74 -14.26 -1.63
N PHE A 42 15.47 -14.64 -1.60
CA PHE A 42 14.37 -13.92 -2.22
C PHE A 42 13.38 -13.48 -1.13
N ILE A 43 12.87 -12.26 -1.23
CA ILE A 43 11.77 -11.79 -0.39
C ILE A 43 10.58 -11.51 -1.28
N GLU A 44 9.51 -12.27 -1.09
CA GLU A 44 8.23 -12.04 -1.75
C GLU A 44 7.38 -11.14 -0.84
N LEU A 45 7.00 -9.97 -1.35
CA LEU A 45 6.09 -9.04 -0.70
C LEU A 45 4.76 -9.03 -1.43
N LEU A 46 3.66 -9.16 -0.69
CA LEU A 46 2.30 -9.06 -1.21
C LEU A 46 1.52 -8.02 -0.41
N THR A 47 0.91 -7.08 -1.11
CA THR A 47 0.12 -6.00 -0.53
C THR A 47 -1.28 -5.96 -1.12
N THR A 48 -2.28 -5.72 -0.26
CA THR A 48 -3.67 -5.48 -0.66
C THR A 48 -4.23 -4.27 0.09
N ILE A 49 -4.86 -3.35 -0.65
CA ILE A 49 -5.49 -2.14 -0.11
C ILE A 49 -6.86 -1.93 -0.76
N GLY A 50 -7.92 -1.89 0.06
CA GLY A 50 -9.25 -1.45 -0.34
C GLY A 50 -9.45 0.05 -0.10
N TRP A 51 -9.97 0.74 -1.12
CA TRP A 51 -10.13 2.19 -1.11
C TRP A 51 -11.36 2.61 -1.91
N THR A 52 -11.87 3.80 -1.62
CA THR A 52 -12.98 4.41 -2.35
C THR A 52 -12.59 5.76 -2.93
N VAL A 53 -13.32 6.15 -3.97
CA VAL A 53 -13.27 7.50 -4.50
C VAL A 53 -14.63 8.15 -4.39
N THR A 54 -14.62 9.41 -3.95
CA THR A 54 -15.80 10.27 -3.84
C THR A 54 -15.50 11.64 -4.40
N ASN A 55 -16.55 12.43 -4.70
CA ASN A 55 -16.43 13.77 -5.28
C ASN A 55 -15.58 13.77 -6.56
N VAL A 56 -15.80 12.78 -7.42
CA VAL A 56 -15.06 12.67 -8.68
C VAL A 56 -15.48 13.82 -9.57
N THR A 57 -14.51 14.60 -10.02
CA THR A 57 -14.71 15.68 -10.98
C THR A 57 -13.65 15.53 -12.06
N PRO A 58 -13.81 14.54 -12.97
CA PRO A 58 -12.78 14.22 -13.94
C PRO A 58 -12.55 15.42 -14.86
N LEU A 59 -11.31 15.88 -14.94
CA LEU A 59 -10.85 16.76 -15.99
C LEU A 59 -10.11 15.89 -16.99
N GLU A 60 -10.82 15.40 -18.00
CA GLU A 60 -10.23 14.62 -19.10
C GLU A 60 -8.89 15.21 -19.55
N PRO A 61 -7.80 14.41 -19.61
CA PRO A 61 -7.76 12.94 -19.52
C PRO A 61 -7.50 12.38 -18.11
N ASP A 62 -7.49 13.21 -17.07
CA ASP A 62 -7.02 12.82 -15.74
C ASP A 62 -8.12 12.17 -14.89
N GLN A 63 -7.74 11.13 -14.13
CA GLN A 63 -8.59 10.40 -13.19
C GLN A 63 -7.96 10.40 -11.80
N PRO A 64 -8.71 10.10 -10.73
CA PRO A 64 -8.14 9.88 -9.39
C PRO A 64 -7.14 8.71 -9.39
N ILE A 65 -5.93 8.93 -8.87
CA ILE A 65 -4.85 7.93 -8.85
C ILE A 65 -4.34 7.73 -7.43
N ILE A 66 -4.44 6.51 -6.92
CA ILE A 66 -3.72 6.11 -5.71
C ILE A 66 -2.30 5.68 -6.09
N ALA A 67 -1.31 6.21 -5.37
CA ALA A 67 0.06 5.68 -5.37
C ALA A 67 0.26 4.85 -4.12
N LEU A 68 0.81 3.64 -4.28
CA LEU A 68 1.21 2.77 -3.18
C LEU A 68 2.72 2.52 -3.28
N THR A 69 3.43 2.74 -2.19
CA THR A 69 4.90 2.65 -2.15
C THR A 69 5.34 1.79 -0.97
N ILE A 70 6.20 0.80 -1.22
CA ILE A 70 6.85 0.01 -0.17
C ILE A 70 8.29 0.48 0.01
N LEU A 71 8.64 0.80 1.25
CA LEU A 71 10.01 1.09 1.68
C LEU A 71 10.57 -0.08 2.48
N GLN A 72 11.84 -0.40 2.27
CA GLN A 72 12.67 -1.22 3.15
C GLN A 72 13.72 -0.31 3.79
N ASP A 73 13.70 -0.18 5.12
CA ASP A 73 14.65 0.65 5.89
C ASP A 73 14.79 2.09 5.37
N GLY A 74 13.67 2.66 4.88
CA GLY A 74 13.63 4.01 4.30
C GLY A 74 13.91 4.09 2.80
N LEU A 75 14.31 3.00 2.14
CA LEU A 75 14.57 2.95 0.69
C LEU A 75 13.37 2.38 -0.06
N VAL A 76 12.95 3.02 -1.15
CA VAL A 76 11.86 2.50 -1.99
C VAL A 76 12.30 1.19 -2.65
N VAL A 77 11.52 0.13 -2.44
CA VAL A 77 11.76 -1.20 -3.01
C VAL A 77 10.67 -1.63 -3.98
N ALA A 78 9.47 -1.05 -3.89
CA ALA A 78 8.39 -1.28 -4.84
C ALA A 78 7.41 -0.12 -4.84
N SER A 79 6.75 0.13 -5.97
CA SER A 79 5.69 1.12 -6.09
C SER A 79 4.73 0.76 -7.21
N ILE A 80 3.46 1.11 -7.05
CA ILE A 80 2.45 1.06 -8.10
C ILE A 80 1.59 2.32 -8.08
N ASN A 81 1.03 2.67 -9.23
CA ASN A 81 -0.04 3.64 -9.35
C ASN A 81 -1.28 2.90 -9.88
N GLN A 82 -2.44 3.18 -9.31
CA GLN A 82 -3.70 2.64 -9.78
C GLN A 82 -4.73 3.75 -9.93
N GLU A 83 -5.26 3.86 -11.14
CA GLU A 83 -6.32 4.79 -11.47
C GLU A 83 -7.66 4.22 -11.02
N SER A 84 -8.54 5.08 -10.53
CA SER A 84 -9.96 4.76 -10.43
C SER A 84 -10.59 5.08 -11.77
N ILE A 85 -11.07 4.07 -12.48
CA ILE A 85 -11.77 4.28 -13.75
C ILE A 85 -13.19 4.69 -13.39
N GLU A 86 -13.54 5.95 -13.64
CA GLU A 86 -14.92 6.42 -13.53
C GLU A 86 -15.82 5.77 -14.59
N ASP A 87 -17.01 5.31 -14.16
CA ASP A 87 -18.03 4.72 -15.03
C ASP A 87 -19.23 5.65 -15.31
N GLY A 88 -19.16 6.90 -14.85
CA GLY A 88 -20.22 7.91 -14.98
C GLY A 88 -21.36 7.78 -13.96
N SER A 89 -21.18 7.00 -12.90
CA SER A 89 -22.14 6.83 -11.80
C SER A 89 -21.95 7.85 -10.67
N ASP A 90 -23.05 8.29 -10.04
CA ASP A 90 -23.04 9.16 -8.84
C ASP A 90 -22.66 8.42 -7.54
N THR A 91 -22.40 7.12 -7.59
CA THR A 91 -22.06 6.30 -6.41
C THR A 91 -20.56 6.30 -6.12
N PRO A 92 -20.14 6.23 -4.83
CA PRO A 92 -18.72 6.01 -4.50
C PRO A 92 -18.16 4.79 -5.22
N LEU A 93 -17.00 4.95 -5.84
CA LEU A 93 -16.32 3.87 -6.56
C LEU A 93 -15.43 3.09 -5.59
N GLU A 94 -15.81 1.85 -5.31
CA GLU A 94 -15.01 0.92 -4.51
C GLU A 94 -13.93 0.26 -5.38
N ASN A 95 -12.70 0.32 -4.91
CA ASN A 95 -11.53 -0.19 -5.59
C ASN A 95 -10.71 -1.10 -4.67
N LEU A 96 -10.08 -2.11 -5.27
CA LEU A 96 -9.13 -2.99 -4.61
C LEU A 96 -7.82 -3.00 -5.39
N SER A 97 -6.75 -2.62 -4.71
CA SER A 97 -5.39 -2.66 -5.25
C SER A 97 -4.64 -3.83 -4.64
N THR A 98 -4.07 -4.69 -5.49
CA THR A 98 -3.17 -5.75 -5.06
C THR A 98 -1.92 -5.75 -5.93
N PHE A 99 -0.74 -5.82 -5.29
CA PHE A 99 0.51 -5.96 -6.03
C PHE A 99 1.54 -6.77 -5.27
N GLN A 100 2.44 -7.36 -6.05
CA GLN A 100 3.52 -8.20 -5.58
C GLN A 100 4.86 -7.58 -5.97
N ALA A 101 5.84 -7.69 -5.09
CA ALA A 101 7.23 -7.38 -5.37
C ALA A 101 8.13 -8.53 -4.95
N VAL A 102 9.21 -8.75 -5.69
CA VAL A 102 10.23 -9.73 -5.35
C VAL A 102 11.56 -9.00 -5.22
N LEU A 103 12.17 -9.10 -4.04
CA LEU A 103 13.49 -8.55 -3.76
C LEU A 103 14.49 -9.70 -3.76
N THR A 104 15.70 -9.45 -4.25
CA THR A 104 16.79 -10.43 -4.28
C THR A 104 17.97 -9.92 -3.48
N ASP A 105 18.74 -10.86 -2.92
CA ASP A 105 20.01 -10.58 -2.24
C ASP A 105 19.91 -9.52 -1.13
N VAL A 106 18.80 -9.53 -0.38
CA VAL A 106 18.61 -8.63 0.76
C VAL A 106 19.63 -8.99 1.84
N ALA A 107 20.24 -7.98 2.46
CA ALA A 107 21.23 -8.21 3.51
C ALA A 107 20.68 -9.09 4.64
N ALA A 108 21.54 -9.88 5.28
CA ALA A 108 21.12 -10.63 6.46
C ALA A 108 20.89 -9.66 7.64
N GLY A 109 19.84 -9.89 8.40
CA GLY A 109 19.49 -9.05 9.56
C GLY A 109 18.00 -8.75 9.67
N HIS A 110 17.68 -7.77 10.52
CA HIS A 110 16.31 -7.27 10.68
C HIS A 110 16.08 -6.10 9.73
N HIS A 111 14.99 -6.17 8.99
CA HIS A 111 14.53 -5.13 8.08
C HIS A 111 13.13 -4.66 8.44
N VAL A 112 12.87 -3.38 8.23
CA VAL A 112 11.55 -2.79 8.41
C VAL A 112 10.95 -2.49 7.05
N TYR A 113 9.77 -3.04 6.81
CA TYR A 113 8.97 -2.75 5.62
C TYR A 113 7.82 -1.82 5.97
N GLN A 114 7.62 -0.80 5.16
CA GLN A 114 6.60 0.22 5.36
C GLN A 114 5.81 0.42 4.08
N LEU A 115 4.49 0.32 4.17
CA LEU A 115 3.58 0.65 3.08
C LEU A 115 3.06 2.07 3.27
N PHE A 116 3.29 2.90 2.26
CA PHE A 116 2.74 4.23 2.16
C PHE A 116 1.69 4.31 1.06
N ALA A 117 0.79 5.26 1.21
CA ALA A 117 -0.17 5.62 0.18
C ALA A 117 -0.33 7.14 0.09
N ARG A 118 -0.68 7.61 -1.11
CA ARG A 118 -1.11 9.00 -1.35
C ARG A 118 -2.01 9.10 -2.58
N ASN A 119 -2.73 10.20 -2.67
CA ASN A 119 -3.52 10.57 -3.84
C ASN A 119 -2.69 11.48 -4.75
N LEU A 120 -2.35 11.03 -5.95
CA LEU A 120 -1.55 11.82 -6.91
C LEU A 120 -2.38 12.92 -7.60
N GLN A 121 -3.71 12.80 -7.56
CA GLN A 121 -4.64 13.62 -8.34
C GLN A 121 -5.76 14.14 -7.43
N THR A 122 -5.39 14.89 -6.38
CA THR A 122 -6.33 15.39 -5.35
C THR A 122 -7.43 16.32 -5.89
N SER A 123 -7.21 16.95 -7.04
CA SER A 123 -8.23 17.75 -7.73
C SER A 123 -9.27 16.92 -8.49
N GLN A 124 -8.98 15.66 -8.79
CA GLN A 124 -9.85 14.78 -9.58
C GLN A 124 -10.84 14.01 -8.70
N GLY A 125 -10.55 13.89 -7.41
CA GLY A 125 -11.43 13.22 -6.44
C GLY A 125 -10.76 12.97 -5.11
N THR A 126 -11.57 12.69 -4.09
CA THR A 126 -11.11 12.31 -2.76
C THR A 126 -10.96 10.80 -2.67
N ILE A 127 -9.72 10.33 -2.51
CA ILE A 127 -9.41 8.93 -2.22
C ILE A 127 -9.43 8.70 -0.72
N THR A 128 -10.16 7.67 -0.28
CA THR A 128 -10.19 7.23 1.11
C THR A 128 -9.83 5.75 1.18
N ILE A 129 -8.81 5.39 1.95
CA ILE A 129 -8.56 3.98 2.27
C ILE A 129 -9.55 3.56 3.34
N ILE A 130 -10.37 2.56 3.01
CA ILE A 130 -11.42 2.02 3.86
C ILE A 130 -11.12 0.60 4.35
N GLY A 131 -10.02 0.01 3.88
CA GLY A 131 -9.69 -1.39 4.13
C GLY A 131 -10.36 -2.35 3.12
N PRO A 132 -9.95 -3.63 3.07
CA PRO A 132 -8.90 -4.23 3.90
C PRO A 132 -7.52 -3.65 3.57
N ALA A 133 -6.65 -3.53 4.57
CA ALA A 133 -5.26 -3.16 4.37
C ALA A 133 -4.33 -4.25 4.90
N ASN A 134 -3.50 -4.81 4.03
CA ASN A 134 -2.53 -5.84 4.39
C ASN A 134 -1.23 -5.68 3.61
N ILE A 135 -0.12 -5.97 4.29
CA ILE A 135 1.16 -6.26 3.68
C ILE A 135 1.73 -7.51 4.37
N SER A 136 2.29 -8.41 3.58
CA SER A 136 2.96 -9.62 4.06
C SER A 136 4.29 -9.82 3.34
N GLY A 137 5.21 -10.51 4.00
CA GLY A 137 6.53 -10.82 3.48
C GLY A 137 6.94 -12.25 3.79
N LYS A 138 7.56 -12.92 2.82
CA LYS A 138 8.13 -14.26 2.96
C LYS A 138 9.57 -14.26 2.51
N VAL A 139 10.47 -14.68 3.41
CA VAL A 139 11.88 -14.91 3.07
C VAL A 139 12.07 -16.33 2.57
N ILE A 140 12.76 -16.48 1.44
CA ILE A 140 13.11 -17.75 0.80
C ILE A 140 14.64 -17.77 0.70
N GLY A 141 15.27 -18.76 1.33
CA GLY A 141 16.72 -18.97 1.33
C GLY A 141 17.16 -20.09 0.40
#